data_AF-G1PTL7-F1
#
_entry.id   AF-G1PTL7-F1
#
_cell.length_a   1.000
_cell.length_b   1.000
_cell.length_c   1.000
_cell.angle_alpha   90.00
_cell.angle_beta   90.00
_cell.angle_gamma   90.00
#
_symmetry.space_group_name_H-M   'P 1'
#
loop_
_entity.id
_entity.type
_entity.pdbx_description
1 polymer ?
#
loop_
_entity_poly.entity_id
_entity_poly.type
_entity_poly.pdbx_seq_one_letter_code
_entity_poly.pdbx_strand_id
1 'polypeptide(L)'
;RRAHLRLCLERLKVLIPLGPDCTRHTTLGLLNKAKAHIKKLEEAERKSQHQLEHLEREQRFLKRRLEQLQGPQEMERIRMDSIGSTISSDRSDSEREEIEVDVESTEFSHGEVDNISTTSISDIDDHSSLQSIGSDEGYSSASVKLSFTS
;
A
#
# COMPACT_ATOMS: atom_id res chain seq x y z
N ARG A 1 -18.18 36.32 26.17
CA ARG A 1 -17.12 35.26 26.19
C ARG A 1 -17.67 33.84 26.42
N ARG A 2 -18.33 33.52 27.55
CA ARG A 2 -18.84 32.15 27.82
C ARG A 2 -19.91 31.66 26.82
N ALA A 3 -20.83 32.53 26.39
CA ALA A 3 -21.86 32.19 25.41
C ALA A 3 -21.27 31.79 24.05
N HIS A 4 -20.28 32.55 23.57
CA HIS A 4 -19.57 32.25 22.32
C HIS A 4 -18.89 30.88 22.36
N LEU A 5 -18.19 30.56 23.45
CA LEU A 5 -17.56 29.25 23.60
C LEU A 5 -18.57 28.09 23.51
N ARG A 6 -19.74 28.23 24.17
CA ARG A 6 -20.81 27.22 24.09
C ARG A 6 -21.24 27.02 22.64
N LEU A 7 -21.47 28.10 21.90
CA LEU A 7 -21.84 28.03 20.49
C LEU A 7 -20.78 27.31 19.64
N CYS A 8 -19.49 27.60 19.86
CA CYS A 8 -18.40 26.91 19.16
C CYS A 8 -18.41 25.41 19.45
N LEU A 9 -18.62 25.00 20.70
CA LEU A 9 -18.67 23.59 21.09
C LEU A 9 -19.90 22.89 20.51
N GLU A 10 -21.07 23.53 20.48
CA GLU A 10 -22.26 22.96 19.83
C GLU A 10 -22.05 22.74 18.33
N ARG A 11 -21.45 23.72 17.63
CA ARG A 11 -21.08 23.54 16.21
C ARG A 11 -20.11 22.39 16.02
N LEU A 12 -19.11 22.28 16.90
CA LEU A 12 -18.11 21.22 16.84
C LEU A 12 -18.75 19.83 17.02
N LYS A 13 -19.78 19.70 17.87
CA LYS A 13 -20.46 18.41 18.06
C LYS A 13 -21.10 17.86 16.79
N VAL A 14 -21.66 18.73 15.95
CA VAL A 14 -22.32 18.32 14.70
C VAL A 14 -21.32 17.77 13.67
N LEU A 15 -20.06 18.21 13.73
CA LEU A 15 -19.01 17.83 12.77
C LEU A 15 -18.27 16.54 13.15
N ILE A 16 -18.41 16.06 14.39
CA ILE A 16 -17.66 14.91 14.90
C ILE A 16 -18.59 13.70 14.97
N PRO A 17 -18.12 12.49 14.60
CA PRO A 17 -18.88 11.27 14.82
C PRO A 17 -18.90 10.94 16.32
N LEU A 18 -19.92 11.43 17.02
CA LEU A 18 -20.03 11.32 18.48
C LEU A 18 -20.74 10.05 18.97
N GLY A 19 -21.44 9.34 18.09
CA GLY A 19 -22.21 8.14 18.46
C GLY A 19 -23.43 8.48 19.33
N PRO A 20 -24.47 7.63 19.32
CA PRO A 20 -25.72 7.88 20.05
C PRO A 20 -25.57 7.83 21.58
N ASP A 21 -24.52 7.19 22.12
CA ASP A 21 -24.38 6.91 23.56
C ASP A 21 -23.78 8.05 24.38
N CYS A 22 -23.47 9.18 23.75
CA CYS A 22 -22.85 10.29 24.44
C CYS A 22 -23.88 11.33 24.91
N THR A 23 -24.75 10.93 25.84
CA THR A 23 -25.73 11.84 26.47
C THR A 23 -25.05 13.01 27.21
N ARG A 24 -23.76 12.89 27.56
CA ARG A 24 -22.90 14.00 28.03
C ARG A 24 -21.52 13.96 27.38
N HIS A 25 -21.11 15.11 26.84
CA HIS A 25 -19.73 15.36 26.41
C HIS A 25 -19.05 16.37 27.33
N THR A 26 -17.83 16.06 27.76
CA THR A 26 -16.92 17.06 28.35
C THR A 26 -16.25 17.86 27.23
N THR A 27 -15.85 19.10 27.50
CA THR A 27 -15.13 19.93 26.52
C THR A 27 -13.85 19.25 26.04
N LEU A 28 -13.08 18.66 26.96
CA LEU A 28 -11.84 17.95 26.63
C LEU A 28 -12.11 16.72 25.77
N GLY A 29 -13.13 15.92 26.09
CA GLY A 29 -13.52 14.75 25.31
C GLY A 29 -13.92 15.11 23.88
N LEU A 30 -14.61 16.23 23.69
CA LEU A 30 -14.97 16.74 22.37
C LEU A 30 -13.73 17.13 21.55
N LEU A 31 -12.79 17.87 22.16
CA LEU A 31 -11.55 18.29 21.50
C LEU A 31 -10.66 17.09 21.12
N ASN A 32 -10.56 16.09 21.99
CA ASN A 32 -9.79 14.87 21.71
C ASN A 32 -10.41 14.07 20.56
N LYS A 33 -11.73 13.90 20.55
CA LYS A 33 -12.44 13.24 19.44
C LYS A 33 -12.32 14.04 18.13
N ALA A 34 -12.37 15.36 18.18
CA ALA A 34 -12.13 16.23 17.01
C ALA A 34 -10.74 15.97 16.41
N LYS A 35 -9.71 16.01 17.26
CA LYS A 35 -8.32 15.76 16.87
C LYS A 35 -8.15 14.37 16.27
N ALA A 36 -8.77 13.35 16.86
CA ALA A 36 -8.73 11.99 16.32
C ALA A 36 -9.48 11.88 14.98
N HIS A 37 -10.60 12.58 14.83
CA HIS A 37 -11.38 12.57 13.60
C HIS A 37 -10.61 13.21 12.44
N ILE A 38 -9.95 14.36 12.67
CA ILE A 38 -9.08 15.01 11.68
C ILE A 38 -8.00 14.02 11.21
N LYS A 39 -7.27 13.38 12.14
CA LYS A 39 -6.26 12.39 11.79
C LYS A 39 -6.79 11.22 10.96
N LYS A 40 -7.99 10.72 11.31
CA LYS A 40 -8.64 9.64 10.56
C LYS A 40 -8.99 10.08 9.14
N LEU A 41 -9.50 11.30 8.97
CA LEU A 41 -9.81 11.86 7.65
C LEU A 41 -8.53 12.02 6.81
N GLU A 42 -7.47 12.58 7.37
CA GLU A 42 -6.16 12.72 6.70
C GLU A 42 -5.58 11.35 6.29
N GLU A 43 -5.76 10.32 7.12
CA GLU A 43 -5.32 8.96 6.77
C GLU A 43 -6.17 8.33 5.67
N ALA A 44 -7.50 8.49 5.73
CA ALA A 44 -8.40 8.01 4.70
C ALA A 44 -8.15 8.69 3.34
N GLU A 45 -7.93 10.00 3.34
CA GLU A 45 -7.56 10.78 2.16
C GLU A 45 -6.26 10.26 1.55
N ARG A 46 -5.22 10.06 2.37
CA ARG A 46 -3.95 9.48 1.89
C ARG A 46 -4.16 8.12 1.25
N LYS A 47 -4.90 7.21 1.89
CA LYS A 47 -5.19 5.88 1.33
C LYS A 47 -5.95 5.96 0.02
N SER A 48 -6.99 6.80 -0.04
CA SER A 48 -7.77 7.03 -1.26
C SER A 48 -6.91 7.57 -2.41
N GLN A 49 -5.99 8.49 -2.10
CA GLN A 49 -5.06 9.04 -3.09
C GLN A 49 -4.14 7.95 -3.67
N HIS A 50 -3.59 7.07 -2.82
CA HIS A 50 -2.76 5.96 -3.29
C HIS A 50 -3.57 4.97 -4.15
N GLN A 51 -4.82 4.71 -3.79
CA GLN A 51 -5.72 3.87 -4.59
C GLN A 51 -6.02 4.48 -5.95
N LEU A 52 -6.28 5.80 -6.00
CA LEU A 52 -6.49 6.50 -7.26
C LEU A 52 -5.26 6.39 -8.16
N GLU A 53 -4.06 6.67 -7.64
CA GLU A 53 -2.81 6.54 -8.40
C GLU A 53 -2.55 5.13 -8.92
N HIS A 54 -2.92 4.11 -8.12
CA HIS A 54 -2.84 2.71 -8.52
C HIS A 54 -3.77 2.42 -9.70
N LEU A 55 -5.05 2.76 -9.56
CA LEU A 55 -6.06 2.55 -10.60
C LEU A 55 -5.73 3.32 -11.88
N GLU A 56 -5.16 4.52 -11.77
CA GLU A 56 -4.71 5.29 -12.93
C GLU A 56 -3.54 4.61 -13.65
N ARG A 57 -2.59 4.00 -12.92
CA ARG A 57 -1.51 3.19 -13.50
C ARG A 57 -2.08 1.98 -14.25
N GLU A 58 -3.02 1.27 -13.64
CA GLU A 58 -3.69 0.13 -14.27
C GLU A 58 -4.48 0.55 -15.51
N GLN A 59 -5.22 1.65 -15.44
CA GLN A 59 -5.96 2.18 -16.59
C GLN A 59 -5.01 2.50 -17.75
N ARG A 60 -3.86 3.14 -17.47
CA ARG A 60 -2.85 3.42 -18.50
C ARG A 60 -2.26 2.14 -19.09
N PHE A 61 -1.98 1.15 -18.26
CA PHE A 61 -1.48 -0.15 -18.71
C PHE A 61 -2.50 -0.86 -19.61
N LEU A 62 -3.75 -0.96 -19.18
CA LEU A 62 -4.82 -1.61 -19.93
C LEU A 62 -5.12 -0.89 -21.26
N LYS A 63 -5.08 0.45 -21.28
CA LYS A 63 -5.23 1.24 -22.51
C LYS A 63 -4.14 0.89 -23.53
N ARG A 64 -2.88 0.82 -23.12
CA ARG A 64 -1.77 0.40 -24.01
C ARG A 64 -1.93 -1.04 -24.50
N ARG A 65 -2.34 -1.95 -23.62
CA ARG A 65 -2.60 -3.35 -24.00
C ARG A 65 -3.76 -3.46 -25.00
N LEU A 66 -4.81 -2.67 -24.81
CA LEU A 66 -5.92 -2.59 -25.74
C LEU A 66 -5.46 -2.07 -27.10
N GLU A 67 -4.65 -1.00 -27.13
CA GLU A 67 -4.08 -0.45 -28.37
C GLU A 67 -3.21 -1.47 -29.11
N GLN A 68 -2.41 -2.27 -28.40
CA GLN A 68 -1.63 -3.35 -28.99
C GLN A 68 -2.51 -4.45 -29.61
N LEU A 69 -3.61 -4.82 -28.93
CA LEU A 69 -4.55 -5.84 -29.41
C LEU A 69 -5.48 -5.31 -30.52
N GLN A 70 -5.81 -4.03 -30.50
CA GLN A 70 -6.59 -3.32 -31.53
C GLN A 70 -5.73 -2.79 -32.68
N GLY A 71 -4.42 -3.01 -32.62
CA GLY A 71 -3.48 -2.70 -33.71
C GLY A 71 -3.93 -3.28 -35.04
N PRO A 72 -3.34 -2.81 -36.15
CA PRO A 72 -3.92 -2.05 -37.27
C PRO A 72 -5.12 -2.68 -38.01
N GLN A 73 -6.03 -3.39 -37.35
CA GLN A 73 -7.14 -4.08 -38.00
C GLN A 73 -8.24 -3.12 -38.51
N GLU A 74 -8.30 -1.87 -38.00
CA GLU A 74 -9.17 -0.82 -38.56
C GLU A 74 -8.53 -0.04 -39.72
N MET A 75 -7.21 -0.09 -39.87
CA MET A 75 -6.50 0.60 -40.96
C MET A 75 -6.38 -0.29 -42.23
N GLU A 76 -6.47 -1.61 -42.09
CA GLU A 76 -6.35 -2.55 -43.23
C GLU A 76 -7.66 -2.76 -44.02
N ARG A 77 -8.81 -2.28 -43.56
CA ARG A 77 -10.09 -2.50 -44.30
C ARG A 77 -10.38 -1.47 -45.39
N ILE A 78 -9.60 -0.40 -45.52
CA ILE A 78 -9.88 0.69 -46.48
C ILE A 78 -9.20 0.50 -47.85
N ARG A 79 -8.29 -0.47 -48.04
CA ARG A 79 -7.76 -0.79 -49.40
C ARG A 79 -7.59 -2.28 -49.61
N MET A 80 -8.74 -2.93 -49.75
CA MET A 80 -8.82 -4.32 -50.16
C MET A 80 -8.75 -4.42 -51.69
N ASP A 81 -7.57 -4.19 -52.23
CA ASP A 81 -7.21 -4.44 -53.63
C ASP A 81 -5.69 -4.35 -53.86
N SER A 82 -4.90 -5.24 -53.26
CA SER A 82 -3.61 -5.59 -53.87
C SER A 82 -3.17 -7.00 -53.53
N ILE A 83 -3.21 -7.85 -54.56
CA ILE A 83 -2.63 -9.18 -54.57
C ILE A 83 -1.10 -9.01 -54.54
N GLY A 84 -0.42 -9.63 -53.59
CA GLY A 84 1.00 -9.98 -53.70
C GLY A 84 1.93 -9.27 -52.72
N SER A 85 2.38 -9.98 -51.69
CA SER A 85 3.77 -10.46 -51.60
C SER A 85 4.00 -11.15 -50.25
N THR A 86 4.40 -12.41 -50.30
CA THR A 86 5.05 -13.12 -49.21
C THR A 86 6.48 -12.57 -49.07
N ILE A 87 6.85 -11.98 -47.94
CA ILE A 87 8.25 -11.95 -47.53
C ILE A 87 8.35 -12.07 -46.01
N SER A 88 9.13 -13.06 -45.60
CA SER A 88 9.58 -13.33 -44.25
C SER A 88 10.34 -12.14 -43.68
N SER A 89 10.11 -11.83 -42.40
CA SER A 89 11.18 -11.31 -41.56
C SER A 89 11.32 -12.22 -40.35
N ASP A 90 12.39 -13.01 -40.42
CA ASP A 90 12.95 -13.83 -39.36
C ASP A 90 13.53 -12.89 -38.27
N ARG A 91 13.36 -13.30 -37.01
CA ARG A 91 14.02 -12.82 -35.78
C ARG A 91 13.83 -11.35 -35.38
N SER A 92 13.04 -11.14 -34.33
CA SER A 92 13.42 -10.19 -33.30
C SER A 92 13.44 -10.95 -31.97
N ASP A 93 14.65 -11.15 -31.47
CA ASP A 93 14.96 -11.70 -30.16
C ASP A 93 14.47 -10.71 -29.11
N SER A 94 13.25 -10.93 -28.59
CA SER A 94 12.79 -10.22 -27.39
C SER A 94 12.96 -11.21 -26.25
N GLU A 95 14.08 -11.04 -25.56
CA GLU A 95 14.36 -11.54 -24.23
C GLU A 95 13.07 -11.72 -23.42
N ARG A 96 12.82 -12.96 -22.99
CA ARG A 96 11.88 -13.24 -21.92
C ARG A 96 12.44 -12.56 -20.67
N GLU A 97 11.92 -11.39 -20.32
CA GLU A 97 11.95 -10.97 -18.92
C GLU A 97 11.08 -11.96 -18.15
N GLU A 98 11.74 -12.84 -17.40
CA GLU A 98 11.09 -13.69 -16.41
C GLU A 98 10.53 -12.78 -15.32
N ILE A 99 9.23 -12.51 -15.37
CA ILE A 99 8.52 -11.87 -14.27
C ILE A 99 8.44 -12.91 -13.16
N GLU A 100 9.34 -12.80 -12.19
CA GLU A 100 9.21 -13.50 -10.91
C GLU A 100 7.91 -13.03 -10.25
N VAL A 101 6.89 -13.89 -10.31
CA VAL A 101 5.65 -13.69 -9.57
C VAL A 101 5.92 -13.98 -8.10
N ASP A 102 6.07 -12.92 -7.30
CA ASP A 102 6.09 -13.06 -5.85
C ASP A 102 4.69 -13.50 -5.39
N VAL A 103 4.58 -14.77 -5.00
CA VAL A 103 3.36 -15.34 -4.41
C VAL A 103 3.46 -15.10 -2.90
N GLU A 104 3.39 -13.85 -2.47
CA GLU A 104 3.17 -13.56 -1.05
C GLU A 104 1.72 -13.89 -0.72
N SER A 105 1.58 -15.00 0.00
CA SER A 105 0.39 -15.56 0.62
C SER A 105 -0.70 -14.52 0.93
N THR A 106 -1.81 -14.57 0.19
CA THR A 106 -3.07 -14.09 0.74
C THR A 106 -3.49 -15.08 1.82
N GLU A 107 -3.01 -14.90 3.05
CA GLU A 107 -3.66 -15.50 4.22
C GLU A 107 -5.05 -14.88 4.34
N PHE A 108 -5.99 -15.52 3.65
CA PHE A 108 -7.40 -15.23 3.80
C PHE A 108 -7.80 -15.72 5.18
N SER A 109 -7.64 -14.87 6.20
CA SER A 109 -8.23 -15.10 7.52
C SER A 109 -9.74 -14.90 7.38
N HIS A 110 -10.38 -15.91 6.79
CA HIS A 110 -11.82 -16.05 6.75
C HIS A 110 -12.21 -16.99 7.88
N GLY A 111 -12.49 -16.39 9.03
CA GLY A 111 -13.24 -17.07 10.06
C GLY A 111 -14.67 -17.28 9.59
N GLU A 112 -15.14 -18.53 9.66
CA GLU A 112 -16.35 -18.90 10.39
C GLU A 112 -16.46 -20.43 10.54
N VAL A 113 -16.76 -20.84 11.79
CA VAL A 113 -17.61 -21.96 12.27
C VAL A 113 -17.36 -23.38 11.75
N ASP A 114 -17.37 -24.47 12.51
CA ASP A 114 -17.50 -24.82 13.93
C ASP A 114 -17.05 -26.32 14.00
N ASN A 115 -17.01 -26.90 15.22
CA ASN A 115 -17.15 -28.34 15.53
C ASN A 115 -15.89 -29.17 15.92
N ILE A 116 -15.71 -29.28 17.25
CA ILE A 116 -15.64 -30.54 18.04
C ILE A 116 -14.37 -31.43 17.95
N SER A 117 -13.76 -31.60 19.14
CA SER A 117 -13.09 -32.79 19.69
C SER A 117 -11.57 -33.02 19.51
N THR A 118 -10.91 -32.90 20.67
CA THR A 118 -10.03 -33.89 21.35
C THR A 118 -8.71 -34.32 20.73
N THR A 119 -7.72 -34.40 21.65
CA THR A 119 -6.48 -35.20 21.69
C THR A 119 -5.17 -34.56 21.24
N SER A 120 -4.40 -34.15 22.25
CA SER A 120 -2.97 -34.39 22.51
C SER A 120 -2.10 -35.01 21.42
N ILE A 121 -0.90 -34.42 21.24
CA ILE A 121 0.48 -34.98 21.10
C ILE A 121 1.31 -33.97 20.26
N SER A 122 2.57 -33.61 20.50
CA SER A 122 3.57 -33.83 21.54
C SER A 122 4.68 -32.80 21.30
N ASP A 123 5.26 -32.26 22.37
CA ASP A 123 6.57 -31.59 22.34
C ASP A 123 7.65 -32.61 21.95
N ILE A 124 8.50 -32.26 20.98
CA ILE A 124 9.79 -32.91 20.81
C ILE A 124 10.83 -31.87 20.42
N ASP A 125 11.74 -31.62 21.35
CA ASP A 125 13.00 -30.90 21.15
C ASP A 125 13.93 -31.71 20.24
N ASP A 126 14.64 -31.05 19.32
CA ASP A 126 16.04 -31.41 19.07
C ASP A 126 16.83 -30.25 18.43
N HIS A 127 18.12 -30.28 18.69
CA HIS A 127 19.03 -29.16 18.84
C HIS A 127 19.68 -28.66 17.55
N SER A 128 19.88 -27.33 17.41
CA SER A 128 21.09 -26.80 16.79
C SER A 128 21.34 -25.32 17.12
N SER A 129 21.96 -25.08 18.27
CA SER A 129 22.62 -23.81 18.56
C SER A 129 24.00 -23.82 17.90
N LEU A 130 24.11 -23.28 16.69
CA LEU A 130 25.42 -22.97 16.11
C LEU A 130 25.83 -21.56 16.56
N GLN A 131 26.76 -21.54 17.51
CA GLN A 131 27.61 -20.40 17.82
C GLN A 131 28.30 -19.94 16.54
N SER A 132 28.08 -18.68 16.14
CA SER A 132 28.94 -18.03 15.16
C SER A 132 29.74 -16.95 15.86
N ILE A 133 31.05 -17.09 15.71
CA ILE A 133 32.15 -16.39 16.33
C ILE A 133 32.80 -15.58 15.22
N GLY A 134 33.03 -14.29 15.42
CA GLY A 134 33.71 -13.37 14.49
C GLY A 134 32.76 -12.64 13.54
N SER A 135 32.90 -11.34 13.24
CA SER A 135 34.10 -10.52 13.30
C SER A 135 33.83 -9.02 13.47
N ASP A 136 34.87 -8.38 14.01
CA ASP A 136 35.20 -6.95 14.08
C ASP A 136 35.26 -6.29 12.70
N GLU A 137 34.63 -5.12 12.57
CA GLU A 137 34.99 -4.13 11.55
C GLU A 137 34.80 -2.69 12.10
N GLY A 138 35.88 -2.15 12.68
CA GLY A 138 36.46 -0.88 12.22
C GLY A 138 35.70 0.43 12.48
N TYR A 139 35.72 0.94 13.71
CA TYR A 139 35.57 2.38 13.96
C TYR A 139 36.89 3.11 13.70
N SER A 140 36.98 3.87 12.61
CA SER A 140 38.12 4.76 12.34
C SER A 140 37.82 6.18 12.81
N SER A 141 38.60 6.65 13.79
CA SER A 141 38.52 7.99 14.38
C SER A 141 39.43 8.97 13.63
N ALA A 142 38.89 10.12 13.21
CA ALA A 142 39.70 11.27 12.81
C ALA A 142 39.34 12.50 13.66
N SER A 143 40.22 12.81 14.60
CA SER A 143 40.18 14.00 15.45
C SER A 143 40.68 15.22 14.69
N VAL A 144 39.85 16.24 14.49
CA VAL A 144 40.31 17.58 14.09
C VAL A 144 40.41 18.48 15.33
N LYS A 145 41.65 18.74 15.75
CA LYS A 145 42.00 19.75 16.76
C LYS A 145 41.82 21.14 16.15
N LEU A 146 40.82 21.90 16.63
CA LEU A 146 40.76 23.34 16.42
C LEU A 146 41.50 24.02 17.57
N SER A 147 42.67 24.57 17.27
CA SER A 147 43.44 25.43 18.18
C SER A 147 42.88 26.85 18.16
N PHE A 148 42.37 27.31 19.29
CA PHE A 148 42.10 28.72 19.57
C PHE A 148 43.42 29.41 19.97
N THR A 149 43.76 30.50 19.30
CA THR A 149 44.74 31.47 19.79
C THR A 149 43.98 32.66 20.38
N SER A 150 44.37 33.05 21.61
CA SER A 150 43.92 34.27 22.30
C SER A 150 44.37 35.54 21.60
#